data_AF-A0A7C8UHC6-F1
#
_entry.id   AF-A0A7C8UHC6-F1
#
_cell.length_a   1.000
_cell.length_b   1.000
_cell.length_c   1.000
_cell.angle_alpha   90.00
_cell.angle_beta   90.00
_cell.angle_gamma   90.00
#
_symmetry.space_group_name_H-M   'P 1'
#
loop_
_entity.id
_entity.type
_entity.pdbx_description
1 polymer ?
#
loop_
_entity_poly.entity_id
_entity_poly.type
_entity_poly.pdbx_seq_one_letter_code
_entity_poly.pdbx_strand_id
1 'polypeptide(L)'
;MALVLKIIENILYRLSGNKNENSSVDPSTSSNMTDYSKQHYVIVGAGVFGISTAYHITKKFPGAKVTIIDRTPFPCEAGASWDSTKAIRADYAHLFWCKLAWSAVDLWRNDPLFKPHFHEVGMVWLDDTGHAQRVIDTYKELGIPNKAKMVSVKELTGMYPGLFDTTDYTGVSHILVNTMSGCAEAEKAVKSVHDYVISQPGVEYKAATVARVLFDDYGDTIGVLTTAGEKILGDTTLLCTSSYTSKLLADSAPERPEMHPGHRLGALGFATGQLVLSERQREEFKNSPVFQQGTGKLQSLC
;
A
#
# COMPACT_ATOMS: atom_id res chain seq x y z
N MET A 1 3.24 2.87 1.44
CA MET A 1 3.48 3.59 0.17
C MET A 1 4.48 2.88 -0.73
N ALA A 2 5.77 2.76 -0.38
CA ALA A 2 6.77 2.14 -1.27
C ALA A 2 6.44 0.70 -1.74
N LEU A 3 5.81 -0.12 -0.89
CA LEU A 3 5.31 -1.45 -1.31
C LEU A 3 4.23 -1.33 -2.39
N VAL A 4 3.34 -0.34 -2.27
CA VAL A 4 2.28 -0.10 -3.26
C VAL A 4 2.86 0.39 -4.59
N LEU A 5 3.91 1.22 -4.55
CA LEU A 5 4.68 1.55 -5.76
C LEU A 5 5.21 0.28 -6.44
N LYS A 6 5.84 -0.63 -5.68
CA LYS A 6 6.36 -1.89 -6.24
C LYS A 6 5.25 -2.81 -6.77
N ILE A 7 4.09 -2.84 -6.13
CA ILE A 7 2.91 -3.55 -6.62
C ILE A 7 2.48 -2.97 -7.98
N ILE A 8 2.32 -1.66 -8.09
CA ILE A 8 1.86 -0.99 -9.31
C ILE A 8 2.89 -1.10 -10.43
N GLU A 9 4.18 -0.93 -10.12
CA GLU A 9 5.28 -1.18 -11.06
C GLU A 9 5.19 -2.60 -11.63
N ASN A 10 4.97 -3.61 -10.79
CA ASN A 10 4.83 -5.00 -11.25
C ASN A 10 3.58 -5.21 -12.12
N ILE A 11 2.44 -4.60 -11.75
CA ILE A 11 1.21 -4.66 -12.55
C ILE A 11 1.44 -4.03 -13.93
N LEU A 12 2.00 -2.82 -13.98
CA LEU A 12 2.25 -2.10 -15.22
C LEU A 12 3.26 -2.83 -16.11
N TYR A 13 4.27 -3.49 -15.52
CA TYR A 13 5.21 -4.32 -16.25
C TYR A 13 4.51 -5.51 -16.93
N ARG A 14 3.66 -6.25 -16.19
CA ARG A 14 2.89 -7.38 -16.73
C ARG A 14 1.93 -6.96 -17.84
N LEU A 15 1.28 -5.80 -17.70
CA LEU A 15 0.35 -5.27 -18.70
C LEU A 15 1.04 -4.82 -19.98
N SER A 16 2.30 -4.38 -19.92
CA SER A 16 3.07 -3.96 -21.10
C SER A 16 3.58 -5.11 -22.00
N GLY A 17 3.20 -6.36 -21.73
CA GLY A 17 3.46 -7.47 -22.66
C GLY A 17 4.91 -7.97 -22.72
N ASN A 18 5.82 -7.51 -21.86
CA ASN A 18 7.17 -8.08 -21.73
C ASN A 18 7.11 -9.48 -21.07
N LYS A 19 6.67 -10.47 -21.85
CA LYS A 19 6.91 -11.89 -21.60
C LYS A 19 8.31 -12.19 -22.16
N ASN A 20 9.23 -12.65 -21.32
CA ASN A 20 10.47 -13.24 -21.81
C ASN A 20 10.14 -14.44 -22.74
N GLU A 21 10.62 -14.32 -23.98
CA GLU A 21 11.00 -15.33 -24.97
C GLU A 21 10.04 -16.48 -25.36
N ASN A 22 9.94 -16.65 -26.68
CA ASN A 22 9.33 -17.75 -27.46
C ASN A 22 7.80 -17.75 -27.66
N SER A 23 7.32 -16.81 -28.46
CA SER A 23 6.26 -17.12 -29.43
C SER A 23 6.39 -16.22 -30.66
N SER A 24 6.68 -16.81 -31.81
CA SER A 24 6.65 -16.17 -33.12
C SER A 24 5.25 -15.60 -33.38
N VAL A 25 5.12 -14.27 -33.44
CA VAL A 25 3.88 -13.60 -33.83
C VAL A 25 3.93 -13.31 -35.32
N ASP A 26 2.87 -13.72 -36.01
CA ASP A 26 2.58 -13.54 -37.42
C ASP A 26 2.50 -12.04 -37.80
N PRO A 27 3.19 -11.54 -38.85
CA PRO A 27 3.27 -10.10 -39.15
C PRO A 27 1.98 -9.45 -39.68
N SER A 28 0.87 -10.19 -39.85
CA SER A 28 -0.32 -9.70 -40.57
C SER A 28 -1.47 -9.18 -39.70
N THR A 29 -1.32 -9.07 -38.37
CA THR A 29 -2.32 -8.37 -37.53
C THR A 29 -1.79 -7.00 -37.12
N SER A 30 -2.10 -5.96 -37.92
CA SER A 30 -1.98 -4.58 -37.46
C SER A 30 -3.09 -4.30 -36.44
N SER A 31 -2.88 -4.70 -35.19
CA SER A 31 -3.66 -4.16 -34.09
C SER A 31 -3.38 -2.66 -34.01
N ASN A 32 -4.40 -1.81 -34.11
CA ASN A 32 -4.31 -0.41 -33.72
C ASN A 32 -3.86 -0.36 -32.25
N MET A 33 -2.56 -0.29 -32.01
CA MET A 33 -2.03 -0.11 -30.66
C MET A 33 -2.41 1.30 -30.21
N THR A 34 -3.32 1.39 -29.26
CA THR A 34 -3.69 2.65 -28.61
C THR A 34 -2.43 3.31 -28.04
N ASP A 35 -2.17 4.57 -28.39
CA ASP A 35 -1.05 5.32 -27.85
C ASP A 35 -1.35 5.73 -26.40
N TYR A 36 -0.93 4.90 -25.45
CA TYR A 36 -1.08 5.14 -24.01
C TYR A 36 -0.32 6.38 -23.50
N SER A 37 0.61 6.93 -24.29
CA SER A 37 1.46 8.05 -23.87
C SER A 37 0.76 9.42 -23.89
N LYS A 38 -0.40 9.52 -24.54
CA LYS A 38 -1.19 10.77 -24.69
C LYS A 38 -2.61 10.66 -24.14
N GLN A 39 -2.90 9.62 -23.36
CA GLN A 39 -4.22 9.41 -22.78
C GLN A 39 -4.51 10.33 -21.59
N HIS A 40 -5.79 10.57 -21.37
CA HIS A 40 -6.33 11.15 -20.15
C HIS A 40 -6.76 10.04 -19.18
N TYR A 41 -6.01 9.90 -18.09
CA TYR A 41 -6.29 8.98 -17.00
C TYR A 41 -7.14 9.65 -15.92
N VAL A 42 -8.26 9.05 -15.57
CA VAL A 42 -9.11 9.45 -14.44
C VAL A 42 -8.89 8.47 -13.29
N ILE A 43 -8.29 8.94 -12.20
CA ILE A 43 -7.98 8.13 -11.02
C ILE A 43 -8.96 8.50 -9.91
N VAL A 44 -9.79 7.55 -9.48
CA VAL A 44 -10.77 7.75 -8.41
C VAL A 44 -10.22 7.22 -7.09
N GLY A 45 -10.02 8.12 -6.13
CA GLY A 45 -9.39 7.88 -4.83
C GLY A 45 -7.94 8.36 -4.81
N ALA A 46 -7.61 9.25 -3.89
CA ALA A 46 -6.29 9.84 -3.66
C ALA A 46 -5.59 9.27 -2.41
N GLY A 47 -5.92 8.03 -2.04
CA GLY A 47 -5.18 7.27 -1.04
C GLY A 47 -3.85 6.72 -1.58
N VAL A 48 -3.19 5.89 -0.77
CA VAL A 48 -1.88 5.28 -1.11
C VAL A 48 -1.83 4.63 -2.51
N PHE A 49 -2.90 3.95 -2.95
CA PHE A 49 -2.96 3.33 -4.28
C PHE A 49 -3.14 4.35 -5.39
N GLY A 50 -4.06 5.30 -5.26
CA GLY A 50 -4.32 6.30 -6.30
C GLY A 50 -3.12 7.21 -6.55
N ILE A 51 -2.49 7.70 -5.48
CA ILE A 51 -1.29 8.54 -5.58
C ILE A 51 -0.11 7.74 -6.15
N SER A 52 0.05 6.47 -5.75
CA SER A 52 1.08 5.61 -6.34
C SER A 52 0.84 5.36 -7.83
N THR A 53 -0.42 5.17 -8.24
CA THR A 53 -0.80 4.97 -9.64
C THR A 53 -0.48 6.21 -10.46
N ALA A 54 -0.88 7.39 -9.97
CA ALA A 54 -0.57 8.67 -10.61
C ALA A 54 0.94 8.87 -10.75
N TYR A 55 1.72 8.59 -9.70
CA TYR A 55 3.19 8.65 -9.71
C TYR A 55 3.81 7.79 -10.82
N HIS A 56 3.34 6.55 -10.97
CA HIS A 56 3.86 5.69 -12.03
C HIS A 56 3.40 6.12 -13.42
N ILE A 57 2.18 6.63 -13.57
CA ILE A 57 1.66 7.14 -14.85
C ILE A 57 2.49 8.35 -15.29
N THR A 58 2.70 9.34 -14.42
CA THR A 58 3.44 10.56 -14.79
C THR A 58 4.90 10.27 -15.13
N LYS A 59 5.52 9.28 -14.46
CA LYS A 59 6.88 8.83 -14.80
C LYS A 59 6.96 8.06 -16.10
N LYS A 60 6.00 7.15 -16.36
CA LYS A 60 6.01 6.28 -17.54
C LYS A 60 5.53 7.02 -18.79
N PHE A 61 4.62 7.97 -18.63
CA PHE A 61 3.96 8.71 -19.71
C PHE A 61 3.99 10.22 -19.42
N PRO A 62 5.12 10.91 -19.64
CA PRO A 62 5.27 12.34 -19.31
C PRO A 62 4.30 13.29 -20.06
N GLY A 63 3.66 12.82 -21.13
CA GLY A 63 2.66 13.58 -21.90
C GLY A 63 1.21 13.25 -21.55
N ALA A 64 0.97 12.35 -20.58
CA ALA A 64 -0.37 11.96 -20.19
C ALA A 64 -1.06 13.07 -19.39
N LYS A 65 -2.38 13.20 -19.58
CA LYS A 65 -3.22 14.00 -18.69
C LYS A 65 -3.70 13.10 -17.55
N VAL A 66 -3.63 13.56 -16.31
CA VAL A 66 -4.07 12.78 -15.15
C VAL A 66 -5.01 13.63 -14.31
N THR A 67 -6.25 13.18 -14.11
CA THR A 67 -7.18 13.78 -13.16
C THR A 67 -7.36 12.84 -11.98
N ILE A 68 -6.91 13.27 -10.80
CA ILE A 68 -7.08 12.55 -9.54
C ILE A 68 -8.32 13.12 -8.84
N ILE A 69 -9.24 12.26 -8.44
CA ILE A 69 -10.50 12.66 -7.81
C ILE A 69 -10.60 12.02 -6.42
N ASP A 70 -10.82 12.81 -5.38
CA ASP A 70 -11.21 12.30 -4.06
C ASP A 70 -12.34 13.17 -3.47
N ARG A 71 -13.08 12.63 -2.50
CA ARG A 71 -14.26 13.30 -1.91
C ARG A 71 -13.93 14.57 -1.12
N THR A 72 -12.69 14.76 -0.72
CA THR A 72 -12.20 15.94 0.00
C THR A 72 -10.95 16.49 -0.69
N PRO A 73 -10.51 17.73 -0.38
CA PRO A 73 -9.12 18.11 -0.60
C PRO A 73 -8.16 17.09 0.04
N PHE A 74 -6.96 16.95 -0.51
CA PHE A 74 -5.96 16.04 0.05
C PHE A 74 -5.44 16.56 1.40
N PRO A 75 -5.22 15.68 2.41
CA PRO A 75 -5.53 14.25 2.41
C PRO A 75 -7.01 13.96 2.75
N CYS A 76 -7.52 12.80 2.30
CA CYS A 76 -8.81 12.30 2.75
C CYS A 76 -8.66 11.54 4.07
N GLU A 77 -9.18 12.10 5.17
CA GLU A 77 -9.09 11.53 6.52
C GLU A 77 -9.75 10.14 6.65
N ALA A 78 -10.75 9.86 5.83
CA ALA A 78 -11.41 8.56 5.81
C ALA A 78 -10.63 7.49 5.03
N GLY A 79 -9.46 7.82 4.47
CA GLY A 79 -8.58 6.86 3.82
C GLY A 79 -7.73 6.07 4.82
N ALA A 80 -7.59 4.76 4.64
CA ALA A 80 -6.74 3.92 5.51
C ALA A 80 -5.24 4.31 5.52
N SER A 81 -4.83 5.18 4.60
CA SER A 81 -3.49 5.75 4.53
C SER A 81 -3.34 7.09 5.27
N TRP A 82 -4.43 7.68 5.74
CA TRP A 82 -4.40 8.77 6.70
C TRP A 82 -4.23 8.17 8.09
N ASP A 83 -2.97 7.96 8.45
CA ASP A 83 -2.56 7.36 9.71
C ASP A 83 -1.25 8.01 10.16
N SER A 84 -1.02 8.08 11.46
CA SER A 84 0.21 8.66 12.01
C SER A 84 1.41 7.78 11.69
N THR A 85 1.24 6.46 11.79
CA THR A 85 2.31 5.49 11.51
C THR A 85 1.81 4.22 10.84
N LYS A 86 2.68 3.54 10.09
CA LYS A 86 2.46 2.17 9.60
C LYS A 86 3.73 1.35 9.73
N ALA A 87 3.58 0.06 10.07
CA ALA A 87 4.68 -0.88 10.07
C ALA A 87 5.28 -1.05 8.67
N ILE A 88 6.60 -1.00 8.58
CA ILE A 88 7.39 -1.24 7.38
C ILE A 88 8.24 -2.47 7.65
N ARG A 89 7.96 -3.55 6.93
CA ARG A 89 8.61 -4.85 7.15
C ARG A 89 8.57 -5.72 5.91
N ALA A 90 9.55 -6.60 5.78
CA ALA A 90 9.55 -7.69 4.80
C ALA A 90 9.12 -9.03 5.40
N ASP A 91 8.66 -9.05 6.67
CA ASP A 91 8.36 -10.24 7.48
C ASP A 91 7.14 -11.04 6.98
N TYR A 92 7.21 -11.57 5.76
CA TYR A 92 6.17 -12.37 5.13
C TYR A 92 6.66 -13.79 4.95
N ALA A 93 5.86 -14.77 5.39
CA ALA A 93 6.10 -16.20 5.17
C ALA A 93 5.93 -16.64 3.70
N HIS A 94 5.46 -15.75 2.83
CA HIS A 94 5.19 -16.05 1.43
C HIS A 94 6.22 -15.34 0.54
N LEU A 95 6.97 -16.11 -0.25
CA LEU A 95 8.12 -15.65 -1.05
C LEU A 95 7.83 -14.42 -1.90
N PHE A 96 6.69 -14.41 -2.60
CA PHE A 96 6.30 -13.27 -3.45
C PHE A 96 6.18 -11.97 -2.63
N TRP A 97 5.49 -12.01 -1.50
CA TRP A 97 5.25 -10.84 -0.66
C TRP A 97 6.53 -10.39 0.05
N CYS A 98 7.33 -11.35 0.53
CA CYS A 98 8.62 -11.07 1.14
C CYS A 98 9.56 -10.38 0.15
N LYS A 99 9.71 -10.92 -1.06
CA LYS A 99 10.55 -10.34 -2.11
C LYS A 99 10.10 -8.92 -2.48
N LEU A 100 8.78 -8.73 -2.63
CA LEU A 100 8.22 -7.44 -2.99
C LEU A 100 8.41 -6.41 -1.87
N ALA A 101 8.12 -6.79 -0.62
CA ALA A 101 8.32 -5.94 0.54
C ALA A 101 9.79 -5.60 0.79
N TRP A 102 10.71 -6.55 0.59
CA TRP A 102 12.14 -6.29 0.67
C TRP A 102 12.61 -5.25 -0.36
N SER A 103 12.12 -5.34 -1.60
CA SER A 103 12.42 -4.32 -2.62
C SER A 103 11.85 -2.94 -2.27
N ALA A 104 10.79 -2.88 -1.46
CA ALA A 104 10.21 -1.63 -0.99
C ALA A 104 10.98 -1.04 0.20
N VAL A 105 11.60 -1.88 1.04
CA VAL A 105 12.47 -1.42 2.15
C VAL A 105 13.66 -0.64 1.60
N ASP A 106 14.21 -1.02 0.45
CA ASP A 106 15.28 -0.25 -0.21
C ASP A 106 14.85 1.18 -0.56
N LEU A 107 13.65 1.34 -1.13
CA LEU A 107 13.08 2.66 -1.39
C LEU A 107 12.91 3.48 -0.10
N TRP A 108 12.45 2.86 0.98
CA TRP A 108 12.34 3.54 2.28
C TRP A 108 13.67 4.03 2.83
N ARG A 109 14.77 3.33 2.58
CA ARG A 109 16.10 3.73 3.05
C ARG A 109 16.74 4.81 2.18
N ASN A 110 16.47 4.78 0.87
CA ASN A 110 17.31 5.47 -0.11
C ASN A 110 16.58 6.54 -0.94
N ASP A 111 15.27 6.41 -1.18
CA ASP A 111 14.53 7.36 -2.00
C ASP A 111 14.23 8.66 -1.21
N PRO A 112 14.55 9.85 -1.75
CA PRO A 112 14.30 11.13 -1.09
C PRO A 112 12.84 11.38 -0.70
N LEU A 113 11.87 10.78 -1.40
CA LEU A 113 10.45 10.92 -1.08
C LEU A 113 10.05 10.12 0.16
N PHE A 114 10.81 9.07 0.51
CA PHE A 114 10.46 8.10 1.55
C PHE A 114 11.39 8.16 2.76
N LYS A 115 12.68 8.33 2.53
CA LYS A 115 13.74 8.33 3.55
C LYS A 115 13.46 9.25 4.74
N PRO A 116 12.95 10.49 4.57
CA PRO A 116 12.67 11.37 5.71
C PRO A 116 11.57 10.85 6.66
N HIS A 117 10.76 9.89 6.21
CA HIS A 117 9.58 9.41 6.92
C HIS A 117 9.74 8.01 7.49
N PHE A 118 10.85 7.32 7.22
CA PHE A 118 11.11 5.96 7.67
C PHE A 118 11.98 5.94 8.92
N HIS A 119 11.52 5.19 9.93
CA HIS A 119 12.18 4.97 11.20
C HIS A 119 12.51 3.48 11.32
N GLU A 120 13.75 3.10 11.03
CA GLU A 120 14.24 1.71 11.09
C GLU A 120 14.53 1.28 12.54
N VAL A 121 13.49 1.29 13.37
CA VAL A 121 13.56 1.01 14.82
C VAL A 121 13.48 -0.49 15.16
N GLY A 122 13.35 -1.34 14.16
CA GLY A 122 13.12 -2.77 14.30
C GLY A 122 11.66 -3.13 14.54
N MET A 123 11.40 -4.43 14.60
CA MET A 123 10.11 -5.01 14.93
C MET A 123 10.28 -6.23 15.83
N VAL A 124 9.36 -6.37 16.77
CA VAL A 124 9.19 -7.54 17.65
C VAL A 124 7.83 -8.15 17.38
N TRP A 125 7.80 -9.46 17.17
CA TRP A 125 6.56 -10.22 16.97
C TRP A 125 6.49 -11.37 17.97
N LEU A 126 5.45 -11.39 18.80
CA LEU A 126 5.12 -12.54 19.65
C LEU A 126 4.07 -13.39 18.94
N ASP A 127 4.38 -14.66 18.67
CA ASP A 127 3.46 -15.56 17.99
C ASP A 127 3.47 -16.99 18.55
N ASP A 128 2.39 -17.72 18.28
CA ASP A 128 2.17 -19.13 18.63
C ASP A 128 1.92 -20.01 17.40
N THR A 129 2.09 -19.46 16.19
CA THR A 129 1.67 -20.08 14.93
C THR A 129 2.85 -20.59 14.09
N GLY A 130 4.08 -20.38 14.56
CA GLY A 130 5.30 -20.64 13.80
C GLY A 130 5.57 -19.61 12.71
N HIS A 131 4.99 -18.41 12.82
CA HIS A 131 5.19 -17.34 11.83
C HIS A 131 6.65 -16.92 11.77
N ALA A 132 7.29 -16.71 12.93
CA ALA A 132 8.71 -16.38 13.05
C ALA A 132 9.62 -17.31 12.22
N GLN A 133 9.46 -18.63 12.37
CA GLN A 133 10.28 -19.61 11.66
C GLN A 133 10.06 -19.51 10.14
N ARG A 134 8.81 -19.42 9.68
CA ARG A 134 8.50 -19.30 8.25
C ARG A 134 9.09 -18.02 7.63
N VAL A 135 9.10 -16.91 8.36
CA VAL A 135 9.75 -15.66 7.91
C VAL A 135 11.25 -15.85 7.75
N ILE A 136 11.92 -16.45 8.74
CA ILE A 136 13.36 -16.71 8.69
C ILE A 136 13.71 -17.63 7.52
N ASP A 137 12.94 -18.69 7.30
CA ASP A 137 13.13 -19.61 6.18
C ASP A 137 12.95 -18.90 4.83
N THR A 138 11.93 -18.04 4.72
CA THR A 138 11.69 -17.22 3.52
C THR A 138 12.85 -16.27 3.24
N TYR A 139 13.42 -15.64 4.27
CA TYR A 139 14.59 -14.75 4.12
C TYR A 139 15.80 -15.52 3.64
N LYS A 140 16.04 -16.70 4.21
CA LYS A 140 17.13 -17.60 3.80
C LYS A 140 16.98 -18.02 2.34
N GLU A 141 15.79 -18.41 1.91
CA GLU A 141 15.52 -18.80 0.53
C GLU A 141 15.75 -17.65 -0.46
N LEU A 142 15.35 -16.43 -0.10
CA LEU A 142 15.53 -15.24 -0.94
C LEU A 142 16.93 -14.61 -0.85
N GLY A 143 17.82 -15.12 0.01
CA GLY A 143 19.15 -14.53 0.24
C GLY A 143 19.10 -13.14 0.89
N ILE A 144 18.03 -12.82 1.62
CA ILE A 144 17.91 -11.55 2.36
C ILE A 144 18.84 -11.60 3.59
N PRO A 145 19.55 -10.50 3.93
CA PRO A 145 20.43 -10.47 5.09
C PRO A 145 19.73 -10.95 6.37
N ASN A 146 20.37 -11.88 7.08
CA ASN A 146 19.76 -12.56 8.22
C ASN A 146 19.82 -11.74 9.52
N LYS A 147 19.11 -10.61 9.56
CA LYS A 147 18.92 -9.81 10.79
C LYS A 147 17.60 -10.10 11.51
N ALA A 148 16.76 -10.96 10.94
CA ALA A 148 15.59 -11.52 11.60
C ALA A 148 16.01 -12.75 12.40
N LYS A 149 15.71 -12.79 13.70
CA LYS A 149 16.09 -13.89 14.57
C LYS A 149 14.97 -14.26 15.53
N MET A 150 14.90 -15.54 15.85
CA MET A 150 14.10 -16.01 16.97
C MET A 150 14.89 -15.83 18.26
N VAL A 151 14.25 -15.31 19.30
CA VAL A 151 14.89 -15.05 20.60
C VAL A 151 14.05 -15.60 21.76
N SER A 152 14.69 -15.82 22.89
CA SER A 152 14.03 -16.07 24.17
C SER A 152 13.53 -14.78 24.82
N VAL A 153 12.62 -14.89 25.79
CA VAL A 153 12.17 -13.74 26.61
C VAL A 153 13.35 -13.02 27.26
N LYS A 154 14.32 -13.77 27.80
CA LYS A 154 15.52 -13.22 28.44
C LYS A 154 16.37 -12.40 27.46
N GLU A 155 16.50 -12.86 26.22
CA GLU A 155 17.21 -12.11 25.19
C GLU A 155 16.44 -10.86 24.76
N LEU A 156 15.11 -10.95 24.62
CA LEU A 156 14.27 -9.80 24.28
C LEU A 156 14.37 -8.69 25.33
N THR A 157 14.21 -9.02 26.62
CA THR A 157 14.31 -8.03 27.71
C THR A 157 15.73 -7.51 27.88
N GLY A 158 16.75 -8.33 27.59
CA GLY A 158 18.13 -7.86 27.51
C GLY A 158 18.38 -6.89 26.35
N MET A 159 17.71 -7.07 25.21
CA MET A 159 17.81 -6.18 24.04
C MET A 159 17.07 -4.86 24.24
N TYR A 160 15.95 -4.88 24.96
CA TYR A 160 15.12 -3.70 25.23
C TYR A 160 14.79 -3.61 26.73
N PRO A 161 15.76 -3.23 27.58
CA PRO A 161 15.58 -3.17 29.03
C PRO A 161 14.42 -2.25 29.43
N GLY A 162 13.52 -2.73 30.30
CA GLY A 162 12.36 -1.96 30.78
C GLY A 162 11.14 -1.98 29.85
N LEU A 163 11.33 -2.19 28.55
CA LEU A 163 10.24 -2.07 27.57
C LEU A 163 9.30 -3.27 27.59
N PHE A 164 9.85 -4.48 27.74
CA PHE A 164 9.08 -5.72 27.67
C PHE A 164 8.94 -6.44 29.02
N ASP A 165 9.45 -5.87 30.10
CA ASP A 165 9.53 -6.52 31.43
C ASP A 165 8.16 -6.88 32.02
N THR A 166 7.10 -6.18 31.58
CA THR A 166 5.71 -6.38 32.05
C THR A 166 4.81 -7.02 31.00
N THR A 167 5.37 -7.48 29.88
CA THR A 167 4.61 -8.10 28.78
C THR A 167 4.02 -9.44 29.23
N ASP A 168 2.77 -9.70 28.85
CA ASP A 168 2.19 -11.04 29.01
C ASP A 168 2.67 -11.97 27.90
N TYR A 169 3.47 -12.96 28.28
CA TYR A 169 3.99 -14.01 27.39
C TYR A 169 3.17 -15.29 27.41
N THR A 170 1.99 -15.30 28.04
CA THR A 170 1.12 -16.48 28.10
C THR A 170 0.77 -16.95 26.69
N GLY A 171 1.09 -18.21 26.40
CA GLY A 171 0.83 -18.83 25.10
C GLY A 171 1.82 -18.45 23.98
N VAL A 172 2.81 -17.60 24.23
CA VAL A 172 3.84 -17.27 23.24
C VAL A 172 4.80 -18.44 23.07
N SER A 173 4.93 -18.97 21.86
CA SER A 173 5.90 -20.04 21.54
C SER A 173 7.13 -19.52 20.81
N HIS A 174 7.00 -18.41 20.08
CA HIS A 174 8.07 -17.80 19.30
C HIS A 174 8.09 -16.28 19.45
N ILE A 175 9.31 -15.72 19.50
CA ILE A 175 9.56 -14.28 19.49
C ILE A 175 10.46 -13.98 18.31
N LEU A 176 9.94 -13.30 17.29
CA LEU A 176 10.73 -12.78 16.19
C LEU A 176 11.23 -11.38 16.54
N VAL A 177 12.53 -11.14 16.38
CA VAL A 177 13.09 -9.79 16.36
C VAL A 177 13.72 -9.55 15.00
N ASN A 178 13.29 -8.50 14.30
CA ASN A 178 13.89 -8.08 13.04
C ASN A 178 14.28 -6.61 13.09
N THR A 179 15.58 -6.33 13.08
CA THR A 179 16.12 -4.96 13.12
C THR A 179 16.14 -4.25 11.76
N MET A 180 15.71 -4.91 10.68
CA MET A 180 15.54 -4.30 9.35
C MET A 180 14.13 -3.76 9.12
N SER A 181 13.20 -4.07 10.03
CA SER A 181 11.83 -3.58 10.03
C SER A 181 11.77 -2.26 10.80
N GLY A 182 10.60 -1.62 10.79
CA GLY A 182 10.39 -0.37 11.52
C GLY A 182 9.01 0.20 11.24
N CYS A 183 8.87 1.52 11.35
CA CYS A 183 7.65 2.23 11.03
C CYS A 183 7.91 3.41 10.11
N ALA A 184 6.87 3.90 9.45
CA ALA A 184 6.94 5.14 8.71
C ALA A 184 5.77 6.06 9.05
N GLU A 185 6.02 7.37 9.00
CA GLU A 185 5.00 8.41 9.13
C GLU A 185 4.09 8.37 7.90
N ALA A 186 2.97 7.64 7.99
CA ALA A 186 2.24 7.18 6.82
C ALA A 186 1.60 8.33 6.04
N GLU A 187 0.91 9.25 6.71
CA GLU A 187 0.34 10.45 6.10
C GLU A 187 1.43 11.27 5.39
N LYS A 188 2.54 11.55 6.08
CA LYS A 188 3.63 12.38 5.53
C LYS A 188 4.27 11.74 4.30
N ALA A 189 4.47 10.41 4.32
CA ALA A 189 5.01 9.69 3.18
C ALA A 189 4.07 9.71 1.97
N VAL A 190 2.76 9.59 2.17
CA VAL A 190 1.80 9.72 1.06
C VAL A 190 1.74 11.16 0.56
N LYS A 191 1.79 12.14 1.46
CA LYS A 191 1.83 13.57 1.11
C LYS A 191 3.06 13.91 0.27
N SER A 192 4.24 13.41 0.62
CA SER A 192 5.49 13.61 -0.13
C SER A 192 5.35 13.19 -1.60
N VAL A 193 4.75 12.02 -1.86
CA VAL A 193 4.50 11.54 -3.22
C VAL A 193 3.36 12.31 -3.89
N HIS A 194 2.30 12.64 -3.16
CA HIS A 194 1.22 13.48 -3.66
C HIS A 194 1.75 14.82 -4.17
N ASP A 195 2.53 15.53 -3.36
CA ASP A 195 3.08 16.84 -3.73
C ASP A 195 3.97 16.75 -4.98
N TYR A 196 4.80 15.71 -5.07
CA TYR A 196 5.56 15.41 -6.29
C TYR A 196 4.67 15.16 -7.50
N VAL A 197 3.58 14.40 -7.34
CA VAL A 197 2.65 14.08 -8.43
C VAL A 197 1.92 15.33 -8.91
N ILE A 198 1.40 16.15 -8.00
CA ILE A 198 0.68 17.38 -8.34
C ILE A 198 1.60 18.41 -8.99
N SER A 199 2.90 18.39 -8.70
CA SER A 199 3.87 19.27 -9.36
C SER A 199 4.19 18.86 -10.81
N GLN A 200 3.71 17.69 -11.29
CA GLN A 200 3.97 17.24 -12.65
C GLN A 200 3.03 17.94 -13.65
N PRO A 201 3.50 18.26 -14.87
CA PRO A 201 2.64 18.82 -15.91
C PRO A 201 1.51 17.84 -16.28
N GLY A 202 0.33 18.38 -16.58
CA GLY A 202 -0.83 17.59 -16.99
C GLY A 202 -1.58 16.88 -15.86
N VAL A 203 -1.16 17.07 -14.60
CA VAL A 203 -1.85 16.51 -13.43
C VAL A 203 -2.80 17.54 -12.82
N GLU A 204 -4.03 17.12 -12.56
CA GLU A 204 -5.07 17.89 -11.89
C GLU A 204 -5.62 17.10 -10.70
N TYR A 205 -5.79 17.78 -9.56
CA TYR A 205 -6.50 17.24 -8.41
C TYR A 205 -7.90 17.85 -8.31
N LYS A 206 -8.90 17.01 -8.05
CA LYS A 206 -10.28 17.43 -7.92
C LYS A 206 -10.93 16.87 -6.65
N ALA A 207 -11.33 17.78 -5.76
CA ALA A 207 -12.15 17.45 -4.60
C ALA A 207 -13.61 17.30 -5.04
N ALA A 208 -14.04 16.07 -5.33
CA ALA A 208 -15.42 15.73 -5.69
C ALA A 208 -15.78 14.30 -5.28
N THR A 209 -17.01 14.10 -4.80
CA THR A 209 -17.50 12.74 -4.50
C THR A 209 -18.03 12.11 -5.79
N VAL A 210 -17.42 11.00 -6.23
CA VAL A 210 -17.88 10.22 -7.37
C VAL A 210 -19.12 9.39 -7.00
N ALA A 211 -20.19 9.54 -7.78
CA ALA A 211 -21.43 8.79 -7.62
C ALA A 211 -21.37 7.46 -8.39
N ARG A 212 -20.88 7.48 -9.64
CA ARG A 212 -20.77 6.29 -10.49
C ARG A 212 -19.75 6.44 -11.61
N VAL A 213 -19.29 5.31 -12.13
CA VAL A 213 -18.59 5.19 -13.41
C VAL A 213 -19.58 5.37 -14.55
N LEU A 214 -19.12 5.99 -15.64
CA LEU A 214 -19.87 6.18 -16.87
C LEU A 214 -19.41 5.18 -17.92
N PHE A 215 -20.38 4.64 -18.66
CA PHE A 215 -20.14 3.71 -19.76
C PHE A 215 -20.73 4.25 -21.06
N ASP A 216 -20.13 3.89 -22.18
CA ASP A 216 -20.75 4.07 -23.50
C ASP A 216 -21.71 2.92 -23.84
N ASP A 217 -22.30 2.97 -25.05
CA ASP A 217 -23.25 1.98 -25.54
C ASP A 217 -22.61 0.59 -25.79
N TYR A 218 -21.28 0.51 -25.86
CA TYR A 218 -20.51 -0.73 -26.01
C TYR A 218 -20.12 -1.33 -24.66
N GLY A 219 -20.33 -0.58 -23.57
CA GLY A 219 -20.04 -1.00 -22.20
C GLY A 219 -18.63 -0.64 -21.73
N ASP A 220 -17.89 0.16 -22.51
CA ASP A 220 -16.55 0.67 -22.17
C ASP A 220 -16.64 1.88 -21.26
N THR A 221 -15.65 2.06 -20.37
CA THR A 221 -15.65 3.20 -19.42
C THR A 221 -15.29 4.49 -20.16
N ILE A 222 -16.05 5.56 -19.95
CA ILE A 222 -15.77 6.88 -20.53
C ILE A 222 -15.46 7.96 -19.48
N GLY A 223 -15.40 7.58 -18.21
CA GLY A 223 -15.14 8.48 -17.09
C GLY A 223 -16.06 8.24 -15.89
N VAL A 224 -16.36 9.30 -15.16
CA VAL A 224 -17.19 9.25 -13.94
C VAL A 224 -18.19 10.39 -13.84
N LEU A 225 -19.28 10.16 -13.11
CA LEU A 225 -20.25 11.16 -12.70
C LEU A 225 -20.08 11.48 -11.22
N THR A 226 -19.96 12.75 -10.88
CA THR A 226 -19.94 13.20 -9.48
C THR A 226 -21.36 13.30 -8.91
N THR A 227 -21.46 13.27 -7.59
CA THR A 227 -22.73 13.52 -6.87
C THR A 227 -23.30 14.91 -7.13
N ALA A 228 -22.47 15.87 -7.57
CA ALA A 228 -22.90 17.21 -7.99
C ALA A 228 -23.42 17.24 -9.45
N GLY A 229 -23.46 16.10 -10.15
CA GLY A 229 -23.93 16.00 -11.53
C GLY A 229 -22.87 16.31 -12.59
N GLU A 230 -21.62 16.57 -12.19
CA GLU A 230 -20.53 16.83 -13.13
C GLU A 230 -20.00 15.54 -13.75
N LYS A 231 -19.80 15.54 -15.07
CA LYS A 231 -19.13 14.45 -15.78
C LYS A 231 -17.64 14.76 -15.93
N ILE A 232 -16.79 13.86 -15.45
CA ILE A 232 -15.35 13.92 -15.64
C ILE A 232 -14.95 12.78 -16.56
N LEU A 233 -14.68 13.12 -17.82
CA LEU A 233 -14.36 12.17 -18.87
C LEU A 233 -12.87 11.85 -18.93
N GLY A 234 -12.51 10.69 -19.46
CA GLY A 234 -11.14 10.30 -19.75
C GLY A 234 -11.08 8.97 -20.51
N ASP A 235 -9.93 8.69 -21.12
CA ASP A 235 -9.72 7.48 -21.94
C ASP A 235 -9.59 6.22 -21.08
N THR A 236 -9.06 6.36 -19.85
CA THR A 236 -8.89 5.25 -18.90
C THR A 236 -9.35 5.67 -17.51
N THR A 237 -10.29 4.92 -16.93
CA THR A 237 -10.75 5.12 -15.54
C THR A 237 -10.14 4.07 -14.60
N LEU A 238 -9.43 4.52 -13.57
CA LEU A 238 -8.77 3.70 -12.56
C LEU A 238 -9.47 3.86 -11.21
N LEU A 239 -10.07 2.79 -10.71
CA LEU A 239 -10.72 2.79 -9.40
C LEU A 239 -9.72 2.43 -8.30
N CYS A 240 -9.27 3.43 -7.56
CA CYS A 240 -8.39 3.31 -6.39
C CYS A 240 -9.15 3.61 -5.08
N THR A 241 -10.41 3.17 -5.01
CA THR A 241 -11.37 3.52 -3.94
C THR A 241 -11.41 2.54 -2.77
N SER A 242 -10.45 1.60 -2.69
CA SER A 242 -10.28 0.66 -1.56
C SER A 242 -11.60 -0.07 -1.23
N SER A 243 -12.01 -0.10 0.05
CA SER A 243 -13.25 -0.71 0.51
C SER A 243 -14.52 -0.15 -0.13
N TYR A 244 -14.46 1.05 -0.73
CA TYR A 244 -15.60 1.67 -1.42
C TYR A 244 -15.76 1.18 -2.87
N THR A 245 -14.79 0.45 -3.43
CA THR A 245 -14.84 -0.05 -4.81
C THR A 245 -16.07 -0.93 -5.04
N SER A 246 -16.43 -1.81 -4.10
CA SER A 246 -17.60 -2.68 -4.24
C SER A 246 -18.90 -1.90 -4.36
N LYS A 247 -19.09 -0.89 -3.49
CA LYS A 247 -20.27 -0.02 -3.53
C LYS A 247 -20.30 0.79 -4.82
N LEU A 248 -19.18 1.40 -5.20
CA LEU A 248 -19.11 2.21 -6.41
C LEU A 248 -19.46 1.39 -7.66
N LEU A 249 -18.95 0.16 -7.80
CA LEU A 249 -19.29 -0.70 -8.94
C LEU A 249 -20.77 -1.10 -8.94
N ALA A 250 -21.35 -1.43 -7.78
CA ALA A 250 -22.77 -1.75 -7.65
C ALA A 250 -23.67 -0.55 -7.98
N ASP A 251 -23.32 0.65 -7.51
CA ASP A 251 -24.05 1.88 -7.82
C ASP A 251 -23.88 2.30 -9.31
N SER A 252 -22.78 1.88 -9.95
CA SER A 252 -22.48 2.25 -11.33
C SER A 252 -23.20 1.41 -12.37
N ALA A 253 -23.35 0.12 -12.11
CA ALA A 253 -23.99 -0.82 -13.02
C ALA A 253 -24.71 -1.92 -12.23
N PRO A 254 -25.83 -1.61 -11.55
CA PRO A 254 -26.58 -2.59 -10.75
C PRO A 254 -27.09 -3.77 -11.58
N GLU A 255 -27.29 -3.57 -12.88
CA GLU A 255 -27.69 -4.57 -13.87
C GLU A 255 -26.55 -5.44 -14.42
N ARG A 256 -25.29 -5.14 -14.08
CA ARG A 256 -24.08 -5.83 -14.57
C ARG A 256 -23.32 -6.54 -13.45
N PRO A 257 -23.84 -7.68 -12.92
CA PRO A 257 -23.24 -8.38 -11.80
C PRO A 257 -21.82 -8.90 -12.10
N GLU A 258 -21.46 -9.11 -13.37
CA GLU A 258 -20.10 -9.47 -13.80
C GLU A 258 -19.05 -8.40 -13.47
N MET A 259 -19.47 -7.14 -13.35
CA MET A 259 -18.60 -6.03 -12.94
C MET A 259 -18.39 -5.99 -11.43
N HIS A 260 -19.32 -6.55 -10.64
CA HIS A 260 -19.26 -6.47 -9.19
C HIS A 260 -18.13 -7.37 -8.66
N PRO A 261 -17.51 -7.02 -7.52
CA PRO A 261 -16.37 -7.79 -7.03
C PRO A 261 -16.72 -9.21 -6.58
N GLY A 262 -17.97 -9.47 -6.17
CA GLY A 262 -18.35 -10.75 -5.60
C GLY A 262 -17.44 -11.11 -4.42
N HIS A 263 -16.86 -12.31 -4.44
CA HIS A 263 -15.93 -12.78 -3.40
C HIS A 263 -14.50 -12.22 -3.52
N ARG A 264 -14.20 -11.40 -4.55
CA ARG A 264 -12.84 -10.88 -4.79
C ARG A 264 -12.43 -9.76 -3.85
N LEU A 265 -13.41 -9.02 -3.29
CA LEU A 265 -13.16 -7.90 -2.37
C LEU A 265 -14.11 -7.98 -1.17
N GLY A 266 -13.52 -7.92 0.03
CA GLY A 266 -14.24 -7.73 1.29
C GLY A 266 -13.80 -6.41 1.94
N ALA A 267 -14.76 -5.68 2.52
CA ALA A 267 -14.45 -4.52 3.34
C ALA A 267 -14.26 -4.98 4.80
N LEU A 268 -13.11 -4.62 5.39
CA LEU A 268 -12.80 -4.89 6.79
C LEU A 268 -12.40 -3.59 7.48
N GLY A 269 -12.95 -3.36 8.66
CA GLY A 269 -12.58 -2.26 9.54
C GLY A 269 -11.60 -2.72 10.62
N PHE A 270 -10.64 -1.87 10.94
CA PHE A 270 -9.75 -2.05 12.09
C PHE A 270 -9.92 -0.85 13.02
N ALA A 271 -9.94 -1.11 14.33
CA ALA A 271 -9.96 -0.05 15.33
C ALA A 271 -8.52 0.30 15.72
N THR A 272 -8.24 1.60 15.85
CA THR A 272 -6.99 2.13 16.37
C THR A 272 -7.28 3.01 17.58
N GLY A 273 -6.35 3.05 18.52
CA GLY A 273 -6.42 3.90 19.71
C GLY A 273 -5.12 4.68 19.87
N GLN A 274 -5.21 5.88 20.43
CA GLN A 274 -4.05 6.73 20.70
C GLN A 274 -3.98 7.02 22.20
N LEU A 275 -2.77 6.94 22.76
CA LEU A 275 -2.49 7.31 24.13
C LEU A 275 -1.49 8.47 24.13
N VAL A 276 -1.80 9.53 24.88
CA VAL A 276 -0.89 10.65 25.06
C VAL A 276 0.08 10.29 26.19
N LEU A 277 1.37 10.21 25.85
CA LEU A 277 2.43 9.89 26.80
C LEU A 277 2.90 11.12 27.57
N SER A 278 3.28 10.94 28.83
CA SER A 278 4.08 11.93 29.57
C SER A 278 5.48 12.05 28.95
N GLU A 279 6.21 13.13 29.28
CA GLU A 279 7.58 13.34 28.80
C GLU A 279 8.52 12.19 29.19
N ARG A 280 8.40 11.68 30.43
CA ARG A 280 9.14 10.51 30.91
C ARG A 280 8.85 9.28 30.05
N GLN A 281 7.59 8.95 29.83
CA GLN A 281 7.19 7.81 29.00
C GLN A 281 7.66 7.99 27.55
N ARG A 282 7.58 9.21 27.01
CA ARG A 282 8.07 9.49 25.66
C ARG A 282 9.55 9.15 25.51
N GLU A 283 10.39 9.49 26.48
CA GLU A 283 11.81 9.13 26.45
C GLU A 283 12.02 7.61 26.60
N GLU A 284 11.19 6.92 27.39
CA GLU A 284 11.22 5.44 27.50
C GLU A 284 10.87 4.75 26.16
N PHE A 285 9.87 5.25 25.44
CA PHE A 285 9.38 4.63 24.19
C PHE A 285 10.05 5.16 22.91
N LYS A 286 10.92 6.17 23.00
CA LYS A 286 11.48 6.91 21.84
C LYS A 286 12.14 6.03 20.79
N ASN A 287 12.81 4.97 21.22
CA ASN A 287 13.51 4.01 20.34
C ASN A 287 12.87 2.62 20.38
N SER A 288 11.58 2.54 20.76
CA SER A 288 10.86 1.27 20.78
C SER A 288 10.79 0.68 19.38
N PRO A 289 11.04 -0.62 19.20
CA PRO A 289 10.67 -1.30 17.97
C PRO A 289 9.15 -1.27 17.82
N VAL A 290 8.69 -1.49 16.59
CA VAL A 290 7.28 -1.81 16.35
C VAL A 290 6.98 -3.13 17.05
N PHE A 291 5.89 -3.18 17.81
CA PHE A 291 5.53 -4.38 18.57
C PHE A 291 4.22 -4.98 18.08
N GLN A 292 4.26 -6.26 17.73
CA GLN A 292 3.07 -7.02 17.34
C GLN A 292 2.86 -8.23 18.24
N GLN A 293 1.67 -8.32 18.84
CA GLN A 293 1.25 -9.49 19.61
C GLN A 293 0.21 -10.27 18.81
N GLY A 294 0.62 -11.42 18.29
CA GLY A 294 -0.21 -12.34 17.52
C GLY A 294 -0.99 -13.33 18.38
N THR A 295 -0.69 -13.42 19.69
CA THR A 295 -1.34 -14.32 20.64
C THR A 295 -2.54 -13.67 21.33
N GLY A 296 -3.49 -14.49 21.81
CA GLY A 296 -4.68 -14.02 22.52
C GLY A 296 -5.88 -13.70 21.62
N LYS A 297 -6.95 -13.15 22.20
CA LYS A 297 -8.21 -12.84 21.49
C LYS A 297 -8.16 -11.56 20.64
N LEU A 298 -7.14 -10.73 20.84
CA LEU A 298 -6.95 -9.43 20.19
C LEU A 298 -5.51 -9.33 19.70
N GLN A 299 -5.32 -8.98 18.43
CA GLN A 299 -3.99 -8.75 17.88
C GLN A 299 -3.57 -7.28 18.10
N SER A 300 -2.48 -7.13 18.86
CA SER A 300 -1.70 -5.92 19.15
C SER A 300 -0.92 -5.36 17.97
N LEU A 301 -0.99 -4.07 17.61
CA LEU A 301 0.15 -3.38 16.98
C LEU A 301 0.38 -2.05 17.72
N CYS A 302 1.57 -1.89 18.32
CA CYS A 302 2.02 -0.67 18.98
C CYS A 302 3.28 -0.13 18.31
#